data_AF-A0AAD2ELE6-F1
#
_entry.id   AF-A0AAD2ELE6-F1
#
_cell.length_a   1.000
_cell.length_b   1.000
_cell.length_c   1.000
_cell.angle_alpha   90.00
_cell.angle_beta   90.00
_cell.angle_gamma   90.00
#
_symmetry.space_group_name_H-M   'P 1'
#
loop_
_entity.id
_entity.type
_entity.pdbx_description
1 polymer ?
#
loop_
_entity_poly.entity_id
_entity_poly.type
_entity_poly.pdbx_seq_one_letter_code
_entity_poly.pdbx_strand_id
1 'polypeptide(L)'
;MSHKNRDVFALLINKSPINRIAEVTGLSKQTVYDKIAFIHRQCEAFAGHRERHLPSMELPKMYVAVDRQAFIVNWTSRKDRRNVQLNAIASADLKTGYVFGMHLNFDGALNPLEVERDAINIGDYALPEPYRRYARLWLANDYSTALRFGNSSAARQAALKAAKAGGADELNAEIAAQYAAGDVKADIEQGDEQSRIVALPKLGMQVHEQYTLYAHYLVLAHLLQNAPKVRLFLDQDSGFRAGFMAAFHERVRARTADA
;
A
#
# COMPACT_ATOMS: atom_id res chain seq x y z
N MET A 1 21.12 -18.28 22.50
CA MET A 1 20.56 -16.96 22.10
C MET A 1 19.10 -16.99 21.59
N SER A 2 18.48 -18.16 21.35
CA SER A 2 17.05 -18.28 20.96
C SER A 2 16.07 -17.77 22.02
N HIS A 3 16.43 -17.87 23.31
CA HIS A 3 15.54 -17.57 24.44
C HIS A 3 14.99 -16.12 24.47
N LYS A 4 15.65 -15.15 23.82
CA LYS A 4 15.18 -13.75 23.74
C LYS A 4 14.24 -13.46 22.57
N ASN A 5 14.01 -14.39 21.64
CA ASN A 5 13.12 -14.15 20.50
C ASN A 5 11.69 -13.84 20.94
N ARG A 6 11.17 -14.60 21.92
CA ARG A 6 9.85 -14.38 22.50
C ARG A 6 9.74 -13.00 23.13
N ASP A 7 10.74 -12.59 23.90
CA ASP A 7 10.76 -11.29 24.59
C ASP A 7 10.79 -10.14 23.57
N VAL A 8 11.68 -10.23 22.56
CA VAL A 8 11.75 -9.24 21.46
C VAL A 8 10.40 -9.17 20.73
N PHE A 9 9.80 -10.31 20.39
CA PHE A 9 8.51 -10.34 19.71
C PHE A 9 7.40 -9.71 20.55
N ALA A 10 7.28 -10.07 21.82
CA ALA A 10 6.29 -9.50 22.73
C ALA A 10 6.46 -7.98 22.87
N LEU A 11 7.69 -7.48 22.96
CA LEU A 11 7.94 -6.04 23.05
C LEU A 11 7.61 -5.30 21.75
N LEU A 12 7.86 -5.90 20.58
CA LEU A 12 7.47 -5.33 19.28
C LEU A 12 5.96 -5.20 19.14
N ILE A 13 5.21 -6.24 19.50
CA ILE A 13 3.73 -6.21 19.47
C ILE A 13 3.17 -5.14 20.42
N ASN A 14 3.85 -4.91 21.56
CA ASN A 14 3.54 -3.83 22.49
C ASN A 14 4.10 -2.46 22.06
N LYS A 15 4.54 -2.30 20.81
CA LYS A 15 5.03 -1.04 20.22
C LYS A 15 6.20 -0.41 20.98
N SER A 16 7.02 -1.23 21.63
CA SER A 16 8.21 -0.74 22.34
C SER A 16 9.24 -0.19 21.34
N PRO A 17 9.82 1.01 21.58
CA PRO A 17 10.90 1.53 20.73
C PRO A 17 12.12 0.60 20.72
N ILE A 18 12.83 0.49 19.58
CA ILE A 18 13.99 -0.41 19.44
C ILE A 18 15.05 -0.19 20.53
N ASN A 19 15.29 1.06 20.92
CA ASN A 19 16.21 1.38 22.03
C ASN A 19 15.76 0.75 23.35
N ARG A 20 14.45 0.80 23.64
CA ARG A 20 13.87 0.19 24.84
C ARG A 20 13.93 -1.34 24.78
N ILE A 21 13.71 -1.92 23.60
CA ILE A 21 13.86 -3.37 23.41
C ILE A 21 15.30 -3.81 23.69
N ALA A 22 16.28 -3.09 23.15
CA ALA A 22 17.70 -3.34 23.39
C ALA A 22 18.04 -3.27 24.89
N GLU A 23 17.56 -2.23 25.59
CA GLU A 23 17.76 -2.05 27.03
C GLU A 23 17.14 -3.19 27.86
N VAL A 24 15.86 -3.52 27.63
CA VAL A 24 15.14 -4.56 28.40
C VAL A 24 15.72 -5.95 28.15
N THR A 25 16.17 -6.22 26.93
CA THR A 25 16.67 -7.56 26.55
C THR A 25 18.17 -7.73 26.76
N GLY A 26 18.91 -6.64 26.97
CA GLY A 26 20.38 -6.61 27.03
C GLY A 26 21.06 -6.89 25.68
N LEU A 27 20.34 -6.77 24.57
CA LEU A 27 20.85 -7.06 23.23
C LEU A 27 21.44 -5.81 22.57
N SER A 28 22.43 -6.00 21.69
CA SER A 28 22.84 -4.93 20.77
C SER A 28 21.71 -4.58 19.81
N LYS A 29 21.67 -3.34 19.30
CA LYS A 29 20.65 -2.92 18.32
C LYS A 29 20.67 -3.78 17.06
N GLN A 30 21.86 -4.13 16.56
CA GLN A 30 22.00 -5.00 15.40
C GLN A 30 21.35 -6.37 15.67
N THR A 31 21.61 -6.95 16.84
CA THR A 31 21.01 -8.24 17.23
C THR A 31 19.49 -8.14 17.37
N VAL A 32 18.94 -6.99 17.79
CA VAL A 32 17.48 -6.77 17.78
C VAL A 32 16.95 -6.79 16.35
N TYR A 33 17.60 -6.10 15.40
CA TYR A 33 17.21 -6.12 13.98
C TYR A 33 17.32 -7.52 13.35
N ASP A 34 18.40 -8.26 13.61
CA ASP A 34 18.56 -9.63 13.11
C ASP A 34 17.44 -10.55 13.63
N LYS A 35 17.01 -10.34 14.89
CA LYS A 35 15.86 -11.04 15.48
C LYS A 35 14.54 -10.62 14.85
N ILE A 36 14.34 -9.33 14.57
CA ILE A 36 13.15 -8.86 13.84
C ILE A 36 13.07 -9.57 12.48
N ALA A 37 14.16 -9.63 11.72
CA ALA A 37 14.20 -10.31 10.44
C ALA A 37 13.90 -11.82 10.57
N PHE A 38 14.45 -12.48 11.59
CA PHE A 38 14.11 -13.87 11.88
C PHE A 38 12.62 -14.05 12.21
N ILE A 39 12.08 -13.24 13.13
CA ILE A 39 10.67 -13.28 13.56
C ILE A 39 9.74 -13.04 12.37
N HIS A 40 10.05 -12.06 11.52
CA HIS A 40 9.29 -11.78 10.29
C HIS A 40 9.14 -13.04 9.43
N ARG A 41 10.25 -13.73 9.13
CA ARG A 41 10.22 -14.98 8.37
C ARG A 41 9.39 -16.07 9.04
N GLN A 42 9.41 -16.14 10.38
CA GLN A 42 8.58 -17.11 11.10
C GLN A 42 7.09 -16.74 11.04
N CYS A 43 6.74 -15.46 11.13
CA CYS A 43 5.37 -14.98 10.96
C CYS A 43 4.85 -15.28 9.56
N GLU A 44 5.63 -15.00 8.51
CA GLU A 44 5.28 -15.32 7.12
C GLU A 44 5.08 -16.82 6.92
N ALA A 45 5.98 -17.65 7.45
CA ALA A 45 5.86 -19.10 7.35
C ALA A 45 4.59 -19.62 8.07
N PHE A 46 4.27 -19.06 9.24
CA PHE A 46 3.08 -19.41 10.00
C PHE A 46 1.79 -18.97 9.30
N ALA A 47 1.73 -17.72 8.85
CA ALA A 47 0.59 -17.17 8.11
C ALA A 47 0.37 -17.96 6.82
N GLY A 48 1.41 -18.12 6.00
CA GLY A 48 1.34 -18.89 4.76
C GLY A 48 0.94 -20.34 4.97
N HIS A 49 1.35 -20.99 6.06
CA HIS A 49 0.87 -22.34 6.38
C HIS A 49 -0.64 -22.38 6.61
N ARG A 50 -1.22 -21.39 7.30
CA ARG A 50 -2.67 -21.34 7.55
C ARG A 50 -3.44 -20.90 6.31
N GLU A 51 -2.98 -19.84 5.67
CA GLU A 51 -3.66 -19.22 4.52
C GLU A 51 -3.73 -20.16 3.32
N ARG A 52 -2.76 -21.07 3.13
CA ARG A 52 -2.84 -22.13 2.10
C ARG A 52 -4.08 -23.02 2.22
N HIS A 53 -4.72 -23.10 3.38
CA HIS A 53 -5.93 -23.89 3.56
C HIS A 53 -7.20 -23.10 3.22
N LEU A 54 -7.20 -21.76 3.30
CA LEU A 54 -8.38 -20.92 3.05
C LEU A 54 -9.05 -21.19 1.69
N PRO A 55 -8.30 -21.32 0.57
CA PRO A 55 -8.90 -21.62 -0.73
C PRO A 55 -9.53 -23.02 -0.84
N SER A 56 -9.35 -23.90 0.14
CA SER A 56 -9.93 -25.25 0.22
C SER A 56 -10.96 -25.41 1.34
N MET A 57 -11.05 -24.43 2.24
CA MET A 57 -11.99 -24.46 3.35
C MET A 57 -13.41 -24.11 2.87
N GLU A 58 -14.40 -24.70 3.53
CA GLU A 58 -15.77 -24.21 3.43
C GLU A 58 -15.88 -22.90 4.21
N LEU A 59 -16.13 -21.81 3.49
CA LEU A 59 -16.23 -20.47 4.06
C LEU A 59 -17.71 -20.08 4.18
N PRO A 60 -18.09 -19.34 5.24
CA PRO A 60 -19.40 -18.71 5.30
C PRO A 60 -19.47 -17.54 4.30
N LYS A 61 -20.60 -16.84 4.28
CA LYS A 61 -20.66 -15.51 3.64
C LYS A 61 -19.64 -14.60 4.34
N MET A 62 -18.83 -13.92 3.54
CA MET A 62 -17.73 -13.10 4.03
C MET A 62 -18.09 -11.62 3.91
N TYR A 63 -17.80 -10.89 4.98
CA TYR A 63 -18.01 -9.45 5.09
C TYR A 63 -16.67 -8.85 5.46
N VAL A 64 -16.02 -8.16 4.52
CA VAL A 64 -14.61 -7.81 4.66
C VAL A 64 -14.47 -6.31 4.50
N ALA A 65 -13.92 -5.64 5.51
CA ALA A 65 -13.48 -4.25 5.39
C ALA A 65 -12.14 -4.20 4.66
N VAL A 66 -11.97 -3.24 3.77
CA VAL A 66 -10.72 -2.96 3.06
C VAL A 66 -10.39 -1.50 3.25
N ASP A 67 -9.17 -1.21 3.70
CA ASP A 67 -8.72 0.15 3.98
C ASP A 67 -7.24 0.32 3.61
N ARG A 68 -6.80 1.57 3.41
CA ARG A 68 -5.41 1.94 3.17
C ARG A 68 -4.85 2.75 4.34
N GLN A 69 -3.57 2.52 4.64
CA GLN A 69 -2.86 3.25 5.66
C GLN A 69 -1.53 3.79 5.14
N ALA A 70 -1.27 5.07 5.38
CA ALA A 70 0.01 5.71 5.09
C ALA A 70 1.00 5.51 6.25
N PHE A 71 2.22 5.10 5.91
CA PHE A 71 3.38 4.94 6.78
C PHE A 71 4.44 5.97 6.41
N ILE A 72 4.71 6.88 7.33
CA ILE A 72 5.72 7.92 7.16
C ILE A 72 7.01 7.45 7.83
N VAL A 73 8.03 7.20 7.01
CA VAL A 73 9.38 6.85 7.47
C VAL A 73 10.24 8.10 7.48
N ASN A 74 10.83 8.39 8.64
CA ASN A 74 11.67 9.57 8.83
C ASN A 74 12.90 9.56 7.93
N TRP A 75 13.30 10.76 7.51
CA TRP A 75 14.55 10.99 6.80
C TRP A 75 15.78 10.47 7.57
N THR A 76 16.78 10.00 6.82
CA THR A 76 18.03 9.45 7.38
C THR A 76 19.22 10.40 7.28
N SER A 77 19.08 11.53 6.58
CA SER A 77 20.17 12.50 6.38
C SER A 77 19.71 13.93 6.68
N ARG A 78 20.53 14.70 7.39
CA ARG A 78 20.25 16.12 7.63
C ARG A 78 20.24 16.98 6.36
N LYS A 79 20.89 16.52 5.29
CA LYS A 79 20.97 17.21 3.99
C LYS A 79 19.67 17.10 3.20
N ASP A 80 18.93 16.01 3.38
CA ASP A 80 17.63 15.78 2.74
C ASP A 80 16.65 15.31 3.81
N ARG A 81 15.80 16.25 4.26
CA ARG A 81 14.84 16.05 5.36
C ARG A 81 13.46 15.61 4.88
N ARG A 82 13.32 15.21 3.61
CA ARG A 82 12.08 14.67 3.08
C ARG A 82 11.85 13.27 3.64
N ASN A 83 10.63 13.03 4.11
CA ASN A 83 10.22 11.71 4.58
C ASN A 83 9.95 10.78 3.40
N VAL A 84 9.98 9.47 3.64
CA VAL A 84 9.47 8.49 2.68
C VAL A 84 8.05 8.15 3.13
N GLN A 85 7.09 8.24 2.21
CA GLN A 85 5.72 7.79 2.46
C GLN A 85 5.49 6.49 1.71
N LEU A 86 5.14 5.45 2.46
CA LEU A 86 4.70 4.17 1.94
C LEU A 86 3.22 4.00 2.28
N ASN A 87 2.45 3.40 1.39
CA ASN A 87 1.04 3.11 1.60
C ASN A 87 0.87 1.60 1.69
N ALA A 88 0.06 1.14 2.64
CA ALA A 88 -0.31 -0.26 2.76
C ALA A 88 -1.83 -0.42 2.61
N ILE A 89 -2.26 -1.42 1.84
CA ILE A 89 -3.66 -1.86 1.82
C ILE A 89 -3.82 -3.05 2.75
N ALA A 90 -4.88 -3.03 3.55
CA ALA A 90 -5.25 -4.12 4.44
C ALA A 90 -6.71 -4.54 4.25
N SER A 91 -7.00 -5.81 4.52
CA SER A 91 -8.38 -6.32 4.56
C SER A 91 -8.62 -7.20 5.77
N ALA A 92 -9.79 -7.05 6.38
CA ALA A 92 -10.16 -7.77 7.60
C ALA A 92 -11.62 -8.24 7.58
N ASP A 93 -11.87 -9.47 8.01
CA ASP A 93 -13.22 -9.98 8.23
C ASP A 93 -13.90 -9.25 9.39
N LEU A 94 -15.09 -8.71 9.14
CA LEU A 94 -15.87 -7.97 10.11
C LEU A 94 -16.37 -8.83 11.28
N LYS A 95 -16.49 -10.15 11.09
CA LYS A 95 -17.01 -11.04 12.13
C LYS A 95 -15.91 -11.52 13.08
N THR A 96 -14.81 -12.01 12.53
CA THR A 96 -13.74 -12.64 13.31
C THR A 96 -12.56 -11.70 13.61
N GLY A 97 -12.46 -10.58 12.88
CA GLY A 97 -11.29 -9.71 12.92
C GLY A 97 -10.05 -10.33 12.24
N TYR A 98 -10.21 -11.44 11.52
CA TYR A 98 -9.10 -12.04 10.78
C TYR A 98 -8.64 -11.10 9.66
N VAL A 99 -7.34 -10.78 9.66
CA VAL A 99 -6.71 -9.94 8.63
C VAL A 99 -6.19 -10.85 7.51
N PHE A 100 -6.72 -10.69 6.29
CA PHE A 100 -6.31 -11.49 5.12
C PHE A 100 -4.98 -11.05 4.53
N GLY A 101 -4.54 -9.84 4.85
CA GLY A 101 -3.25 -9.32 4.44
C GLY A 101 -3.11 -7.85 4.76
N MET A 102 -1.86 -7.42 4.86
CA MET A 102 -1.46 -6.02 4.94
C MET A 102 -0.26 -5.85 4.00
N HIS A 103 -0.53 -5.36 2.79
CA HIS A 103 0.45 -5.29 1.71
C HIS A 103 0.96 -3.86 1.58
N LEU A 104 2.21 -3.65 1.97
CA LEU A 104 2.94 -2.40 1.83
C LEU A 104 3.44 -2.25 0.39
N ASN A 105 3.34 -1.05 -0.19
CA ASN A 105 3.82 -0.75 -1.54
C ASN A 105 5.36 -0.62 -1.63
N PHE A 106 6.06 -1.63 -1.17
CA PHE A 106 7.52 -1.62 -1.02
C PHE A 106 8.11 -3.00 -1.29
N ASP A 107 9.14 -3.04 -2.15
CA ASP A 107 9.92 -4.23 -2.44
C ASP A 107 11.33 -4.08 -1.87
N GLY A 108 11.55 -4.69 -0.70
CA GLY A 108 12.84 -4.65 0.01
C GLY A 108 13.91 -5.57 -0.58
N ALA A 109 13.57 -6.44 -1.52
CA ALA A 109 14.53 -7.35 -2.15
C ALA A 109 15.31 -6.68 -3.30
N LEU A 110 14.83 -5.54 -3.79
CA LEU A 110 15.42 -4.84 -4.94
C LEU A 110 16.44 -3.79 -4.51
N ASN A 111 17.47 -3.59 -5.34
CA ASN A 111 18.46 -2.53 -5.16
C ASN A 111 18.13 -1.35 -6.11
N PRO A 112 17.90 -0.14 -5.59
CA PRO A 112 17.56 1.02 -6.42
C PRO A 112 18.58 1.35 -7.51
N LEU A 113 19.88 1.25 -7.20
CA LEU A 113 20.93 1.59 -8.16
C LEU A 113 21.00 0.56 -9.30
N GLU A 114 20.77 -0.71 -9.00
CA GLU A 114 20.78 -1.77 -10.01
C GLU A 114 19.56 -1.70 -10.91
N VAL A 115 18.37 -1.49 -10.32
CA VAL A 115 17.11 -1.34 -11.06
C VAL A 115 17.16 -0.12 -11.98
N GLU A 116 17.62 1.04 -11.48
CA GLU A 116 17.73 2.24 -12.32
C GLU A 116 18.68 2.06 -13.49
N ARG A 117 19.85 1.47 -13.23
CA ARG A 117 20.83 1.20 -14.28
C ARG A 117 20.26 0.24 -15.33
N ASP A 118 19.58 -0.82 -14.90
CA ASP A 118 18.96 -1.78 -15.82
C ASP A 118 17.83 -1.13 -16.62
N ALA A 119 16.94 -0.36 -15.98
CA ALA A 119 15.84 0.34 -16.63
C ALA A 119 16.32 1.29 -17.74
N ILE A 120 17.41 2.03 -17.50
CA ILE A 120 18.05 2.88 -18.51
C ILE A 120 18.62 2.03 -19.66
N ASN A 121 19.33 0.94 -19.34
CA ASN A 121 19.97 0.08 -20.34
C ASN A 121 18.98 -0.59 -21.28
N ILE A 122 17.84 -1.05 -20.75
CA ILE A 122 16.77 -1.69 -21.55
C ILE A 122 15.83 -0.68 -22.21
N GLY A 123 16.01 0.61 -21.94
CA GLY A 123 15.23 1.68 -22.55
C GLY A 123 13.82 1.87 -21.98
N ASP A 124 13.55 1.44 -20.75
CA ASP A 124 12.23 1.56 -20.12
C ASP A 124 11.73 3.02 -20.13
N TYR A 125 12.62 3.99 -19.95
CA TYR A 125 12.27 5.41 -19.97
C TYR A 125 11.74 5.91 -21.31
N ALA A 126 12.05 5.24 -22.42
CA ALA A 126 11.57 5.58 -23.75
C ALA A 126 10.23 4.91 -24.09
N LEU A 127 9.78 3.95 -23.28
CA LEU A 127 8.55 3.21 -23.50
C LEU A 127 7.38 3.84 -22.72
N PRO A 128 6.14 3.76 -23.24
CA PRO A 128 4.94 3.98 -22.43
C PRO A 128 4.91 2.98 -21.27
N GLU A 129 4.38 3.42 -20.13
CA GLU A 129 4.42 2.67 -18.87
C GLU A 129 4.00 1.19 -18.98
N PRO A 130 2.88 0.81 -19.65
CA PRO A 130 2.44 -0.59 -19.70
C PRO A 130 3.40 -1.55 -20.41
N TYR A 131 4.37 -1.04 -21.18
CA TYR A 131 5.34 -1.83 -21.92
C TYR A 131 6.70 -1.93 -21.23
N ARG A 132 6.88 -1.27 -20.07
CA ARG A 132 8.14 -1.26 -19.32
C ARG A 132 8.32 -2.53 -18.52
N ARG A 133 9.57 -2.96 -18.33
CA ARG A 133 9.89 -4.07 -17.42
C ARG A 133 9.66 -3.70 -15.95
N TYR A 134 10.03 -2.48 -15.57
CA TYR A 134 9.91 -1.98 -14.20
C TYR A 134 8.68 -1.09 -13.99
N ALA A 135 7.64 -1.23 -14.81
CA ALA A 135 6.40 -0.43 -14.74
C ALA A 135 5.78 -0.38 -13.34
N ARG A 136 5.92 -1.45 -12.55
CA ARG A 136 5.37 -1.52 -11.19
C ARG A 136 6.12 -0.66 -10.16
N LEU A 137 7.30 -0.15 -10.48
CA LEU A 137 8.19 0.52 -9.53
C LEU A 137 8.29 2.01 -9.85
N TRP A 138 8.36 2.83 -8.79
CA TRP A 138 8.71 4.22 -8.95
C TRP A 138 10.18 4.38 -9.33
N LEU A 139 10.44 4.75 -10.59
CA LEU A 139 11.76 5.14 -11.05
C LEU A 139 11.98 6.65 -10.82
N ALA A 140 13.23 7.08 -10.78
CA ALA A 140 13.64 8.45 -10.56
C ALA A 140 13.07 9.40 -11.62
N ASN A 141 12.99 8.95 -12.87
CA ASN A 141 12.34 9.71 -13.94
C ASN A 141 10.84 9.88 -13.71
N ASP A 142 10.14 8.82 -13.30
CA ASP A 142 8.70 8.87 -13.03
C ASP A 142 8.40 9.79 -11.85
N TYR A 143 9.19 9.69 -10.78
CA TYR A 143 9.12 10.60 -9.64
C TYR A 143 9.38 12.05 -10.06
N SER A 144 10.41 12.31 -10.87
CA SER A 144 10.70 13.66 -11.37
C SER A 144 9.57 14.23 -12.25
N THR A 145 8.91 13.36 -13.01
CA THR A 145 7.77 13.70 -13.87
C THR A 145 6.55 14.03 -13.01
N ALA A 146 6.23 13.20 -12.02
CA ALA A 146 5.17 13.44 -11.06
C ALA A 146 5.35 14.78 -10.31
N LEU A 147 6.59 15.13 -9.94
CA LEU A 147 6.88 16.44 -9.33
C LEU A 147 6.67 17.65 -10.25
N ARG A 148 6.77 17.47 -11.57
CA ARG A 148 6.59 18.53 -12.57
C ARG A 148 5.13 18.72 -12.94
N PHE A 149 4.37 17.63 -13.01
CA PHE A 149 3.02 17.59 -13.57
C PHE A 149 1.92 17.31 -12.53
N GLY A 150 2.26 17.09 -11.25
CA GLY A 150 1.32 16.90 -10.15
C GLY A 150 0.50 18.15 -9.82
N ASN A 151 -0.49 18.46 -10.66
CA ASN A 151 -1.36 19.65 -10.55
C ASN A 151 -2.68 19.37 -9.80
N SER A 152 -2.94 18.12 -9.40
CA SER A 152 -4.19 17.70 -8.73
C SER A 152 -4.46 18.48 -7.44
N SER A 153 -3.42 18.69 -6.62
CA SER A 153 -3.51 19.45 -5.37
C SER A 153 -3.89 20.92 -5.58
N ALA A 154 -3.35 21.55 -6.62
CA ALA A 154 -3.66 22.94 -6.97
C ALA A 154 -5.10 23.07 -7.51
N ALA A 155 -5.52 22.14 -8.37
CA ALA A 155 -6.91 22.08 -8.88
C ALA A 155 -7.91 21.88 -7.72
N ARG A 156 -7.61 20.96 -6.79
CA ARG A 156 -8.41 20.73 -5.58
C ARG A 156 -8.57 22.00 -4.74
N GLN A 157 -7.47 22.69 -4.45
CA GLN A 157 -7.50 23.91 -3.64
C GLN A 157 -8.26 25.04 -4.32
N ALA A 158 -8.08 25.20 -5.64
CA ALA A 158 -8.81 26.19 -6.42
C ALA A 158 -10.32 25.91 -6.41
N ALA A 159 -10.73 24.66 -6.60
CA ALA A 159 -12.13 24.22 -6.57
C ALA A 159 -12.75 24.37 -5.17
N LEU A 160 -12.05 23.99 -4.09
CA LEU A 160 -12.49 24.23 -2.72
C LEU A 160 -12.77 25.71 -2.47
N LYS A 161 -11.85 26.58 -2.89
CA LYS A 161 -11.98 28.03 -2.70
C LYS A 161 -13.15 28.59 -3.52
N ALA A 162 -13.31 28.16 -4.76
CA ALA A 162 -14.40 28.58 -5.63
C ALA A 162 -15.77 28.13 -5.09
N ALA A 163 -15.90 26.87 -4.65
CA ALA A 163 -17.14 26.33 -4.10
C ALA A 163 -17.55 27.04 -2.80
N LYS A 164 -16.60 27.27 -1.88
CA LYS A 164 -16.85 28.04 -0.65
C LYS A 164 -17.22 29.49 -0.94
N ALA A 165 -16.57 30.13 -1.91
CA ALA A 165 -16.93 31.48 -2.35
C ALA A 165 -18.32 31.55 -3.00
N GLY A 166 -18.76 30.47 -3.63
CA GLY A 166 -20.11 30.29 -4.20
C GLY A 166 -21.19 29.90 -3.18
N GLY A 167 -20.86 29.83 -1.88
CA GLY A 167 -21.82 29.53 -0.81
C GLY A 167 -22.15 28.04 -0.65
N ALA A 168 -21.35 27.13 -1.23
CA ALA A 168 -21.49 25.70 -0.97
C ALA A 168 -21.19 25.39 0.51
N ASP A 169 -21.94 24.48 1.10
CA ASP A 169 -21.58 23.91 2.40
C ASP A 169 -20.28 23.09 2.31
N GLU A 170 -19.76 22.69 3.47
CA GLU A 170 -18.46 22.01 3.56
C GLU A 170 -18.42 20.71 2.75
N LEU A 171 -19.48 19.89 2.83
CA LEU A 171 -19.55 18.61 2.13
C LEU A 171 -19.60 18.80 0.61
N ASN A 172 -20.47 19.69 0.11
CA ASN A 172 -20.58 19.96 -1.32
C ASN A 172 -19.31 20.61 -1.87
N ALA A 173 -18.63 21.46 -1.09
CA ALA A 173 -17.33 22.01 -1.46
C ALA A 173 -16.25 20.91 -1.56
N GLU A 174 -16.23 19.96 -0.62
CA GLU A 174 -15.30 18.82 -0.66
C GLU A 174 -15.56 17.89 -1.85
N ILE A 175 -16.83 17.60 -2.14
CA ILE A 175 -17.24 16.80 -3.30
C ILE A 175 -16.78 17.47 -4.59
N ALA A 176 -17.11 18.75 -4.80
CA ALA A 176 -16.72 19.50 -6.00
C ALA A 176 -15.20 19.52 -6.20
N ALA A 177 -14.46 19.69 -5.10
CA ALA A 177 -13.01 19.68 -5.13
C ALA A 177 -12.40 18.31 -5.44
N GLN A 178 -13.04 17.22 -4.99
CA GLN A 178 -12.63 15.86 -5.32
C GLN A 178 -12.80 15.59 -6.82
N TYR A 179 -13.94 15.97 -7.40
CA TYR A 179 -14.17 15.83 -8.85
C TYR A 179 -13.17 16.66 -9.67
N ALA A 180 -12.98 17.94 -9.35
CA ALA A 180 -12.04 18.80 -10.07
C ALA A 180 -10.58 18.31 -9.98
N ALA A 181 -10.18 17.72 -8.85
CA ALA A 181 -8.87 17.10 -8.70
C ALA A 181 -8.74 15.83 -9.55
N GLY A 182 -9.82 15.06 -9.69
CA GLY A 182 -9.88 13.88 -10.53
C GLY A 182 -9.79 14.21 -12.03
N ASP A 183 -10.48 15.26 -12.47
CA ASP A 183 -10.54 15.65 -13.89
C ASP A 183 -9.17 16.02 -14.48
N VAL A 184 -8.23 16.48 -13.64
CA VAL A 184 -6.88 16.85 -14.06
C VAL A 184 -5.86 15.71 -13.95
N LYS A 185 -6.23 14.58 -13.33
CA LYS A 185 -5.34 13.42 -13.24
C LYS A 185 -5.27 12.72 -14.58
N ALA A 186 -4.05 12.37 -15.00
CA ALA A 186 -3.84 11.53 -16.17
C ALA A 186 -4.40 10.11 -15.93
N ASP A 187 -4.27 9.62 -14.70
CA ASP A 187 -4.87 8.38 -14.24
C ASP A 187 -5.65 8.62 -12.94
N ILE A 188 -6.97 8.42 -13.01
CA ILE A 188 -7.88 8.63 -11.88
C ILE A 188 -7.70 7.58 -10.78
N GLU A 189 -7.14 6.41 -11.10
CA GLU A 189 -6.93 5.30 -10.15
C GLU A 189 -5.62 5.47 -9.37
N GLN A 190 -4.77 6.42 -9.76
CA GLN A 190 -3.50 6.66 -9.10
C GLN A 190 -3.71 7.36 -7.74
N GLY A 191 -3.56 6.57 -6.67
CA GLY A 191 -3.69 7.01 -5.29
C GLY A 191 -2.43 7.64 -4.70
N ASP A 192 -1.25 7.30 -5.20
CA ASP A 192 0.04 7.77 -4.68
C ASP A 192 0.48 9.09 -5.32
N GLU A 193 0.26 10.19 -4.60
CA GLU A 193 0.76 11.50 -5.04
C GLU A 193 2.18 11.73 -4.54
N GLN A 194 3.13 11.74 -5.48
CA GLN A 194 4.49 12.20 -5.20
C GLN A 194 4.52 13.72 -5.11
N SER A 195 5.18 14.24 -4.08
CA SER A 195 5.29 15.68 -3.85
C SER A 195 6.70 16.07 -3.41
N ARG A 196 6.98 17.38 -3.42
CA ARG A 196 8.31 17.91 -3.08
C ARG A 196 8.73 17.63 -1.63
N ILE A 197 7.80 17.25 -0.76
CA ILE A 197 8.05 16.99 0.67
C ILE A 197 8.28 15.51 0.98
N VAL A 198 8.04 14.62 0.02
CA VAL A 198 8.31 13.18 0.12
C VAL A 198 9.50 12.81 -0.76
N ALA A 199 10.21 11.74 -0.42
CA ALA A 199 11.31 11.19 -1.21
C ALA A 199 11.09 9.69 -1.42
N LEU A 200 11.72 9.14 -2.48
CA LEU A 200 11.77 7.70 -2.69
C LEU A 200 12.62 7.00 -1.62
N PRO A 201 12.37 5.71 -1.33
CA PRO A 201 13.20 4.91 -0.44
C PRO A 201 14.66 4.88 -0.88
N LYS A 202 15.59 4.90 0.09
CA LYS A 202 17.03 4.75 -0.19
C LYS A 202 17.48 3.29 -0.32
N LEU A 203 16.69 2.39 0.25
CA LEU A 203 16.88 0.94 0.22
C LEU A 203 15.56 0.33 -0.19
N GLY A 204 15.58 -0.71 -1.02
CA GLY A 204 14.38 -1.24 -1.65
C GLY A 204 13.74 -0.27 -2.64
N MET A 205 12.77 -0.76 -3.39
CA MET A 205 12.02 0.04 -4.36
C MET A 205 10.61 0.30 -3.85
N GLN A 206 10.11 1.52 -4.05
CA GLN A 206 8.69 1.79 -3.86
C GLN A 206 7.91 1.24 -5.05
N VAL A 207 6.90 0.44 -4.77
CA VAL A 207 5.95 -0.07 -5.76
C VAL A 207 4.85 0.98 -5.93
N HIS A 208 4.38 1.19 -7.15
CA HIS A 208 3.20 2.00 -7.39
C HIS A 208 2.02 1.44 -6.58
N GLU A 209 1.28 2.32 -5.89
CA GLU A 209 0.17 1.91 -5.01
C GLU A 209 -0.86 1.06 -5.75
N GLN A 210 -1.18 1.40 -7.00
CA GLN A 210 -2.13 0.69 -7.84
C GLN A 210 -1.76 -0.78 -8.03
N TYR A 211 -0.48 -1.09 -8.29
CA TYR A 211 -0.03 -2.48 -8.44
C TYR A 211 -0.25 -3.26 -7.14
N THR A 212 0.05 -2.64 -6.00
CA THR A 212 -0.13 -3.27 -4.68
C THR A 212 -1.62 -3.46 -4.37
N LEU A 213 -2.44 -2.47 -4.70
CA LEU A 213 -3.90 -2.47 -4.54
C LEU A 213 -4.55 -3.61 -5.35
N TYR A 214 -4.26 -3.67 -6.65
CA TYR A 214 -4.78 -4.71 -7.54
C TYR A 214 -4.31 -6.10 -7.12
N ALA A 215 -3.03 -6.25 -6.78
CA ALA A 215 -2.50 -7.52 -6.28
C ALA A 215 -3.20 -7.95 -4.98
N HIS A 216 -3.48 -7.02 -4.05
CA HIS A 216 -4.22 -7.31 -2.82
C HIS A 216 -5.61 -7.87 -3.12
N TYR A 217 -6.36 -7.27 -4.04
CA TYR A 217 -7.68 -7.77 -4.43
C TYR A 217 -7.62 -9.14 -5.11
N LEU A 218 -6.61 -9.41 -5.96
CA LEU A 218 -6.43 -10.72 -6.59
C LEU A 218 -6.15 -11.81 -5.54
N VAL A 219 -5.29 -11.51 -4.56
CA VAL A 219 -5.05 -12.41 -3.42
C VAL A 219 -6.33 -12.65 -2.64
N LEU A 220 -7.09 -11.59 -2.33
CA LEU A 220 -8.34 -11.69 -1.59
C LEU A 220 -9.38 -12.54 -2.35
N ALA A 221 -9.50 -12.36 -3.67
CA ALA A 221 -10.40 -13.16 -4.51
C ALA A 221 -10.02 -14.65 -4.49
N HIS A 222 -8.72 -14.96 -4.52
CA HIS A 222 -8.23 -16.34 -4.39
C HIS A 222 -8.53 -16.94 -3.01
N LEU A 223 -8.21 -16.20 -1.92
CA LEU A 223 -8.43 -16.69 -0.55
C LEU A 223 -9.91 -16.92 -0.23
N LEU A 224 -10.80 -16.11 -0.82
CA LEU A 224 -12.24 -16.15 -0.56
C LEU A 224 -13.05 -16.90 -1.64
N GLN A 225 -12.38 -17.66 -2.51
CA GLN A 225 -13.03 -18.27 -3.68
C GLN A 225 -14.17 -19.23 -3.32
N ASN A 226 -14.09 -19.92 -2.17
CA ASN A 226 -15.11 -20.87 -1.70
C ASN A 226 -16.21 -20.22 -0.87
N ALA A 227 -16.13 -18.93 -0.57
CA ALA A 227 -17.22 -18.26 0.12
C ALA A 227 -18.45 -18.16 -0.80
N PRO A 228 -19.65 -18.54 -0.36
CA PRO A 228 -20.86 -18.45 -1.18
C PRO A 228 -21.20 -17.01 -1.58
N LYS A 229 -20.78 -16.03 -0.77
CA LYS A 229 -20.95 -14.59 -1.03
C LYS A 229 -19.79 -13.84 -0.39
N VAL A 230 -19.24 -12.86 -1.10
CA VAL A 230 -18.26 -11.90 -0.57
C VAL A 230 -18.84 -10.50 -0.66
N ARG A 231 -18.90 -9.78 0.45
CA ARG A 231 -19.22 -8.36 0.49
C ARG A 231 -18.02 -7.60 1.00
N LEU A 232 -17.46 -6.72 0.18
CA LEU A 232 -16.40 -5.83 0.61
C LEU A 232 -17.01 -4.51 1.08
N PHE A 233 -16.39 -3.89 2.07
CA PHE A 233 -16.70 -2.53 2.51
C PHE A 233 -15.43 -1.72 2.24
N LEU A 234 -15.52 -0.78 1.31
CA LEU A 234 -14.40 0.00 0.81
C LEU A 234 -14.80 1.46 0.63
N ASP A 235 -13.80 2.33 0.63
CA ASP A 235 -14.00 3.77 0.40
C ASP A 235 -14.47 4.05 -1.04
N GLN A 236 -15.15 5.19 -1.22
CA GLN A 236 -15.56 5.72 -2.54
C GLN A 236 -14.35 6.30 -3.30
N ASP A 237 -13.38 5.43 -3.60
CA ASP A 237 -12.15 5.73 -4.30
C ASP A 237 -12.11 4.92 -5.62
N SER A 238 -11.70 5.59 -6.70
CA SER A 238 -11.62 5.01 -8.05
C SER A 238 -10.72 3.78 -8.11
N GLY A 239 -9.58 3.81 -7.41
CA GLY A 239 -8.65 2.70 -7.35
C GLY A 239 -9.27 1.49 -6.66
N PHE A 240 -9.92 1.67 -5.50
CA PHE A 240 -10.58 0.58 -4.77
C PHE A 240 -11.66 -0.09 -5.62
N ARG A 241 -12.49 0.72 -6.29
CA ARG A 241 -13.52 0.21 -7.21
C ARG A 241 -12.90 -0.58 -8.37
N ALA A 242 -11.86 -0.05 -8.99
CA ALA A 242 -11.22 -0.69 -10.14
C ALA A 242 -10.52 -2.00 -9.75
N GLY A 243 -9.77 -2.00 -8.65
CA GLY A 243 -9.14 -3.21 -8.10
C GLY A 243 -10.16 -4.29 -7.71
N PHE A 244 -11.27 -3.91 -7.07
CA PHE A 244 -12.37 -4.83 -6.77
C PHE A 244 -12.96 -5.43 -8.05
N MET A 245 -13.32 -4.60 -9.03
CA MET A 245 -13.90 -5.09 -10.28
C MET A 245 -12.93 -5.97 -11.06
N ALA A 246 -11.64 -5.62 -11.10
CA ALA A 246 -10.61 -6.44 -11.74
C ALA A 246 -10.58 -7.86 -11.17
N ALA A 247 -10.60 -7.99 -9.84
CA ALA A 247 -10.50 -9.29 -9.18
C ALA A 247 -11.83 -10.06 -9.05
N PHE A 248 -12.96 -9.38 -8.93
CA PHE A 248 -14.26 -9.99 -8.60
C PHE A 248 -15.31 -9.92 -9.72
N HIS A 249 -15.00 -9.39 -10.92
CA HIS A 249 -15.99 -9.18 -12.00
C HIS A 249 -16.89 -10.39 -12.29
N GLU A 250 -16.33 -11.60 -12.40
CA GLU A 250 -17.13 -12.82 -12.64
C GLU A 250 -18.11 -13.10 -11.50
N ARG A 251 -17.68 -12.88 -10.25
CA ARG A 251 -18.54 -13.05 -9.07
C ARG A 251 -19.60 -11.96 -8.96
N VAL A 252 -19.29 -10.74 -9.38
CA VAL A 252 -20.28 -9.65 -9.47
C VAL A 252 -21.36 -10.02 -10.49
N ARG A 253 -20.99 -10.50 -11.68
CA ARG A 253 -21.94 -11.01 -12.70
C ARG A 253 -22.81 -12.14 -12.16
N ALA A 254 -22.22 -13.08 -11.43
CA ALA A 254 -22.92 -14.17 -10.77
C ALA A 254 -23.72 -13.75 -9.52
N ARG A 255 -23.70 -12.46 -9.13
CA ARG A 255 -24.31 -11.93 -7.91
C ARG A 255 -23.78 -12.58 -6.61
N THR A 256 -22.57 -13.13 -6.64
CA THR A 256 -21.85 -13.74 -5.51
C THR A 256 -20.74 -12.85 -4.96
N ALA A 257 -20.55 -11.64 -5.48
CA ALA A 257 -19.75 -10.58 -4.87
C ALA A 257 -20.41 -9.19 -5.04
N ASP A 258 -20.19 -8.29 -4.07
CA ASP A 258 -20.52 -6.85 -4.14
C ASP A 258 -19.61 -6.04 -3.21
N ALA A 259 -19.50 -4.74 -3.46
CA ALA A 259 -18.73 -3.79 -2.69
C ALA A 259 -19.47 -2.45 -2.60
#